data_AF-A0A519JHT7-F1
#
_entry.id   AF-A0A519JHT7-F1
#
_cell.length_a   1.000
_cell.length_b   1.000
_cell.length_c   1.000
_cell.angle_alpha   90.00
_cell.angle_beta   90.00
_cell.angle_gamma   90.00
#
_symmetry.space_group_name_H-M   'P 1'
#
loop_
_entity.id
_entity.type
_entity.pdbx_description
1 polymer ?
#
loop_
_entity_poly.entity_id
_entity_poly.type
_entity_poly.pdbx_seq_one_letter_code
_entity_poly.pdbx_strand_id
1 'polypeptide(L)'
;PGFSKRLFEALAANGINVILITQASSEHSICVGIEDKLSASAKEIIDAAFSYEIERRLINPLAVEKGLAIVALVGDNMKSHQGISGRMFGVLGRNGVNIRAIAQGSSERNISAVILQSDVRKALNALHEEFFETAYKQINLFLVGTGNVGGKLLAQLEQQQQFLQERINLQVRVVGLANSRKMVFAEEGIPVPEWQEQLTNGDNMNLDLFVGRMLEKNLRNSVFVDITANENVAQVYESIFEKSISVVACNKIAASSPYVRYKKLKDLSHEFNTTFLFETNVGASLPIIGTLNDLVRSGDSIQKIEAVLSGTLNYVFNHYDGKKPFSEIVRQAQAEG
;
A
#
# COMPACT_ATOMS: atom_id res chain seq x y z
N PRO A 1 -5.85 -18.41 -38.25
CA PRO A 1 -6.07 -19.87 -38.07
C PRO A 1 -4.76 -20.68 -38.14
N GLY A 2 -4.45 -21.49 -37.13
CA GLY A 2 -3.30 -22.41 -37.11
C GLY A 2 -2.04 -21.94 -36.37
N PHE A 3 -1.97 -20.67 -35.96
CA PHE A 3 -0.85 -20.13 -35.19
C PHE A 3 -0.69 -20.82 -33.82
N SER A 4 -1.78 -20.93 -33.05
CA SER A 4 -1.75 -21.61 -31.75
C SER A 4 -1.29 -23.07 -31.87
N LYS A 5 -1.77 -23.78 -32.91
CA LYS A 5 -1.35 -25.17 -33.18
C LYS A 5 0.17 -25.25 -33.38
N ARG A 6 0.73 -24.44 -34.28
CA ARG A 6 2.18 -24.40 -34.55
C ARG A 6 3.00 -24.03 -33.31
N LEU A 7 2.52 -23.08 -32.51
CA LEU A 7 3.17 -22.68 -31.26
C LEU A 7 3.27 -23.87 -30.29
N PHE A 8 2.14 -24.53 -30.02
CA PHE A 8 2.12 -25.68 -29.09
C PHE A 8 2.87 -26.90 -29.65
N GLU A 9 2.82 -27.15 -30.95
CA GLU A 9 3.60 -28.21 -31.61
C GLU A 9 5.11 -27.97 -31.46
N ALA A 10 5.58 -26.74 -31.66
CA ALA A 10 6.99 -26.40 -31.51
C ALA A 10 7.48 -26.57 -30.07
N LEU A 11 6.69 -26.18 -29.07
CA LEU A 11 7.01 -26.39 -27.66
C LEU A 11 7.02 -27.88 -27.29
N ALA A 12 5.98 -28.62 -27.72
CA ALA A 12 5.82 -30.04 -27.40
C ALA A 12 6.93 -30.90 -28.04
N ALA A 13 7.32 -30.62 -29.28
CA ALA A 13 8.40 -31.33 -29.98
C ALA A 13 9.77 -31.19 -29.28
N ASN A 14 9.93 -30.16 -28.45
CA ASN A 14 11.16 -29.89 -27.70
C ASN A 14 11.00 -30.17 -26.19
N GLY A 15 9.93 -30.86 -25.79
CA GLY A 15 9.71 -31.26 -24.39
C GLY A 15 9.44 -30.09 -23.43
N ILE A 16 9.00 -28.94 -23.93
CA ILE A 16 8.70 -27.77 -23.11
C ILE A 16 7.24 -27.86 -22.65
N ASN A 17 7.04 -28.14 -21.37
CA ASN A 17 5.71 -28.23 -20.77
C ASN A 17 5.09 -26.84 -20.57
N VAL A 18 3.81 -26.71 -20.92
CA VAL A 18 3.04 -25.48 -20.72
C VAL A 18 2.19 -25.61 -19.46
N ILE A 19 2.38 -24.67 -18.53
CA ILE A 19 1.74 -24.66 -17.20
C ILE A 19 0.46 -23.82 -17.23
N LEU A 20 0.47 -22.72 -17.97
CA LEU A 20 -0.64 -21.77 -18.05
C LEU A 20 -0.77 -21.24 -19.48
N ILE A 21 -2.01 -21.02 -19.92
CA ILE A 21 -2.31 -20.45 -21.24
C ILE A 21 -3.29 -19.31 -21.04
N THR A 22 -3.02 -18.17 -21.66
CA THR A 22 -3.98 -17.08 -21.81
C THR A 22 -3.97 -16.59 -23.25
N GLN A 23 -5.15 -16.51 -23.86
CA GLN A 23 -5.32 -16.11 -25.26
C GLN A 23 -6.46 -15.11 -25.34
N ALA A 24 -6.23 -14.00 -26.04
CA ALA A 24 -7.31 -13.06 -26.34
C ALA A 24 -8.31 -13.68 -27.32
N SER A 25 -9.60 -13.40 -27.15
CA SER A 25 -10.66 -13.88 -28.05
C SER A 25 -10.48 -13.43 -29.50
N SER A 26 -9.74 -12.34 -29.72
CA SER A 26 -9.37 -11.84 -31.05
C SER A 26 -8.23 -12.61 -31.72
N GLU A 27 -7.65 -13.62 -31.06
CA GLU A 27 -6.47 -14.39 -31.49
C GLU A 27 -5.21 -13.56 -31.79
N HIS A 28 -5.20 -12.27 -31.47
CA HIS A 28 -4.06 -11.38 -31.74
C HIS A 28 -2.88 -11.58 -30.77
N SER A 29 -3.11 -12.22 -29.62
CA SER A 29 -2.07 -12.48 -28.64
C SER A 29 -2.28 -13.82 -27.93
N ILE A 30 -1.17 -14.53 -27.73
CA ILE A 30 -1.09 -15.76 -26.95
C ILE A 30 0.03 -15.58 -25.96
N CYS A 31 -0.24 -15.87 -24.69
CA CYS A 31 0.76 -15.95 -23.64
C CYS A 31 0.73 -17.35 -23.04
N VAL A 32 1.92 -17.90 -22.83
CA VAL A 32 2.14 -19.22 -22.23
C VAL A 32 3.06 -19.08 -21.04
N GLY A 33 2.69 -19.75 -19.94
CA GLY A 33 3.54 -19.92 -18.78
C GLY A 33 4.31 -21.23 -18.89
N ILE A 34 5.63 -21.17 -18.77
CA ILE A 34 6.56 -22.31 -18.79
C ILE A 34 7.57 -22.17 -17.66
N GLU A 35 8.36 -23.22 -17.41
CA GLU A 35 9.45 -23.12 -16.43
C GLU A 35 10.53 -22.11 -16.88
N ASP A 36 10.96 -21.25 -15.96
CA ASP A 36 11.89 -20.14 -16.26
C ASP A 36 13.24 -20.63 -16.85
N LYS A 37 13.70 -21.82 -16.45
CA LYS A 37 14.92 -22.45 -16.99
C LYS A 37 14.84 -22.72 -18.49
N LEU A 38 13.64 -22.95 -19.03
CA LEU A 38 13.41 -23.28 -20.44
C LEU A 38 13.11 -22.04 -21.29
N SER A 39 12.96 -20.87 -20.68
CA SER A 39 12.52 -19.63 -21.35
C SER A 39 13.39 -19.19 -22.54
N ALA A 40 14.71 -19.28 -22.42
CA ALA A 40 15.64 -18.89 -23.49
C ALA A 40 15.53 -19.84 -24.70
N SER A 41 15.54 -21.15 -24.44
CA SER A 41 15.39 -22.17 -25.48
C SER A 41 14.01 -22.07 -26.15
N ALA A 42 12.94 -21.87 -25.37
CA ALA A 42 11.60 -21.67 -25.91
C ALA A 42 11.54 -20.49 -26.89
N LYS A 43 12.20 -19.37 -26.57
CA LYS A 43 12.27 -18.21 -27.46
C LYS A 43 12.95 -18.53 -28.77
N GLU A 44 14.11 -19.17 -28.74
CA GLU A 44 14.85 -19.53 -29.96
C GLU A 44 14.02 -20.47 -30.85
N ILE A 45 13.38 -21.49 -30.26
CA ILE A 45 12.55 -22.46 -30.97
C ILE A 45 11.35 -21.78 -31.63
N ILE A 46 10.62 -20.93 -30.88
CA ILE A 46 9.43 -20.26 -31.39
C ILE A 46 9.79 -19.21 -32.45
N ASP A 47 10.81 -18.38 -32.22
CA ASP A 47 11.24 -17.39 -33.21
C ASP A 47 11.72 -18.07 -34.50
N ALA A 48 12.39 -19.22 -34.42
CA ALA A 48 12.75 -20.01 -35.59
C ALA A 48 11.51 -20.57 -36.31
N ALA A 49 10.56 -21.13 -35.56
CA ALA A 49 9.33 -21.72 -36.10
C ALA A 49 8.41 -20.70 -36.80
N PHE A 50 8.51 -19.41 -36.46
CA PHE A 50 7.76 -18.30 -37.06
C PHE A 50 8.64 -17.27 -37.78
N SER A 51 9.87 -17.64 -38.14
CA SER A 51 10.85 -16.74 -38.77
C SER A 51 10.30 -16.01 -40.00
N TYR A 52 9.61 -16.73 -40.89
CA TYR A 52 8.98 -16.16 -42.09
C TYR A 52 7.95 -15.06 -41.76
N GLU A 53 7.09 -15.29 -40.76
CA GLU A 53 6.08 -14.32 -40.34
C GLU A 53 6.69 -13.10 -39.64
N ILE A 54 7.76 -13.31 -38.86
CA ILE A 54 8.50 -12.25 -38.17
C ILE A 54 9.22 -11.35 -39.19
N GLU A 55 9.91 -11.92 -40.18
CA GLU A 55 10.62 -11.18 -41.22
C GLU A 55 9.68 -10.29 -42.05
N ARG A 56 8.47 -10.80 -42.33
CA ARG A 56 7.43 -10.04 -43.05
C ARG A 56 6.64 -9.08 -42.15
N ARG A 57 7.02 -8.96 -40.86
CA ARG A 57 6.37 -8.12 -39.84
C ARG A 57 4.87 -8.41 -39.67
N LEU A 58 4.48 -9.66 -39.89
CA LEU A 58 3.11 -10.13 -39.66
C LEU A 58 2.88 -10.42 -38.17
N ILE A 59 3.93 -10.82 -37.46
CA ILE A 59 3.94 -11.01 -36.01
C ILE A 59 5.21 -10.40 -35.40
N ASN A 60 5.15 -10.07 -34.11
CA ASN A 60 6.33 -9.64 -33.37
C ASN A 60 7.15 -10.86 -32.90
N PRO A 61 8.48 -10.71 -32.72
CA PRO A 61 9.29 -11.73 -32.04
C PRO A 61 8.75 -12.05 -30.64
N LEU A 62 8.98 -13.28 -30.17
CA LEU A 62 8.51 -13.71 -28.86
C LEU A 62 9.15 -12.85 -27.75
N ALA A 63 8.31 -12.25 -26.90
CA ALA A 63 8.76 -11.57 -25.68
C ALA A 63 8.83 -12.56 -24.51
N VAL A 64 9.92 -12.51 -23.75
CA VAL A 64 10.11 -13.34 -22.55
C VAL A 64 10.11 -12.45 -21.33
N GLU A 65 9.22 -12.76 -20.38
CA GLU A 65 9.20 -12.16 -19.05
C GLU A 65 9.57 -13.22 -18.00
N LYS A 66 10.45 -12.86 -17.06
CA LYS A 66 10.99 -13.76 -16.04
C LYS A 66 10.67 -13.27 -14.63
N GLY A 67 10.92 -14.11 -13.64
CA GLY A 67 10.69 -13.76 -12.22
C GLY A 67 9.21 -13.63 -11.90
N LEU A 68 8.37 -14.49 -12.49
CA LEU A 68 6.93 -14.53 -12.32
C LEU A 68 6.51 -15.76 -11.53
N ALA A 69 5.38 -15.66 -10.83
CA ALA A 69 4.76 -16.74 -10.10
C ALA A 69 3.28 -16.87 -10.48
N ILE A 70 2.77 -18.10 -10.46
CA ILE A 70 1.35 -18.39 -10.66
C ILE A 70 0.71 -18.59 -9.28
N VAL A 71 -0.30 -17.76 -8.97
CA VAL A 71 -1.14 -17.93 -7.78
C VAL A 71 -2.52 -18.36 -8.24
N ALA A 72 -3.02 -19.46 -7.70
CA ALA A 72 -4.32 -20.01 -8.06
C ALA A 72 -5.26 -20.07 -6.86
N LEU A 73 -6.46 -19.53 -7.02
CA LEU A 73 -7.59 -19.76 -6.13
C LEU A 73 -8.38 -20.96 -6.66
N VAL A 74 -8.57 -21.98 -5.82
CA VAL A 74 -9.26 -23.23 -6.17
C VAL A 74 -10.42 -23.45 -5.22
N GLY A 75 -11.60 -23.79 -5.74
CA GLY A 75 -12.77 -24.05 -4.91
C GLY A 75 -13.89 -24.80 -5.65
N ASP A 76 -14.51 -25.74 -4.95
CA ASP A 76 -15.70 -26.44 -5.42
C ASP A 76 -16.90 -25.48 -5.29
N ASN A 77 -17.49 -25.07 -6.43
CA ASN A 77 -18.63 -24.13 -6.57
C ASN A 77 -18.32 -22.63 -6.71
N MET A 78 -17.13 -22.23 -7.17
CA MET A 78 -16.90 -20.83 -7.57
C MET A 78 -17.85 -20.38 -8.70
N LYS A 79 -18.22 -21.29 -9.61
CA LYS A 79 -19.22 -21.06 -10.68
C LYS A 79 -20.60 -20.60 -10.17
N SER A 80 -20.97 -21.03 -8.97
CA SER A 80 -22.29 -20.73 -8.36
C SER A 80 -22.26 -19.54 -7.40
N HIS A 81 -21.08 -18.96 -7.14
CA HIS A 81 -20.90 -17.82 -6.25
C HIS A 81 -20.36 -16.62 -7.03
N GLN A 82 -21.24 -15.67 -7.30
CA GLN A 82 -20.86 -14.44 -8.01
C GLN A 82 -19.85 -13.62 -7.20
N GLY A 83 -18.91 -12.99 -7.91
CA GLY A 83 -17.96 -12.02 -7.32
C GLY A 83 -16.68 -12.61 -6.75
N ILE A 84 -16.43 -13.92 -6.81
CA ILE A 84 -15.16 -14.54 -6.34
C ILE A 84 -13.95 -13.96 -7.10
N SER A 85 -14.00 -13.95 -8.44
CA SER A 85 -12.94 -13.39 -9.28
C SER A 85 -12.70 -11.90 -9.01
N GLY A 86 -13.79 -11.12 -8.92
CA GLY A 86 -13.74 -9.70 -8.59
C GLY A 86 -13.12 -9.44 -7.22
N ARG A 87 -13.45 -10.26 -6.21
CA ARG A 87 -12.83 -10.18 -4.88
C ARG A 87 -11.34 -10.48 -4.94
N MET A 88 -10.93 -11.57 -5.60
CA MET A 88 -9.52 -11.95 -5.75
C MET A 88 -8.69 -10.83 -6.37
N PHE A 89 -9.10 -10.32 -7.53
CA PHE A 89 -8.37 -9.27 -8.22
C PHE A 89 -8.43 -7.93 -7.47
N GLY A 90 -9.55 -7.64 -6.82
CA GLY A 90 -9.70 -6.45 -5.97
C GLY A 90 -8.72 -6.44 -4.79
N VAL A 91 -8.53 -7.57 -4.11
CA VAL A 91 -7.58 -7.71 -2.99
C VAL A 91 -6.14 -7.52 -3.45
N LEU A 92 -5.77 -8.16 -4.57
CA LEU A 92 -4.44 -8.03 -5.16
C LEU A 92 -4.17 -6.57 -5.54
N GLY A 93 -5.09 -5.93 -6.25
CA GLY A 93 -4.97 -4.53 -6.64
C GLY A 93 -4.88 -3.55 -5.46
N ARG A 94 -5.71 -3.72 -4.41
CA ARG A 94 -5.62 -2.91 -3.18
C ARG A 94 -4.27 -3.04 -2.46
N ASN A 95 -3.59 -4.16 -2.64
CA ASN A 95 -2.27 -4.41 -2.08
C ASN A 95 -1.13 -4.10 -3.08
N GLY A 96 -1.41 -3.41 -4.18
CA GLY A 96 -0.40 -3.06 -5.18
C GLY A 96 0.23 -4.26 -5.90
N VAL A 97 -0.44 -5.42 -5.87
CA VAL A 97 0.02 -6.61 -6.60
C VAL A 97 -0.52 -6.53 -8.02
N ASN A 98 0.38 -6.27 -8.97
CA ASN A 98 0.02 -6.18 -10.38
C ASN A 98 -0.14 -7.57 -11.01
N ILE A 99 -1.18 -7.75 -11.84
CA ILE A 99 -1.49 -9.01 -12.51
C ILE A 99 -0.97 -8.95 -13.94
N ARG A 100 -0.09 -9.88 -14.31
CA ARG A 100 0.52 -9.99 -15.65
C ARG A 100 -0.32 -10.79 -16.62
N ALA A 101 -0.91 -11.88 -16.14
CA ALA A 101 -1.77 -12.74 -16.93
C ALA A 101 -2.82 -13.38 -16.04
N ILE A 102 -3.96 -13.71 -16.66
CA ILE A 102 -5.08 -14.38 -15.99
C ILE A 102 -5.42 -15.61 -16.81
N ALA A 103 -5.64 -16.72 -16.12
CA ALA A 103 -6.22 -17.92 -16.70
C ALA A 103 -7.35 -18.43 -15.80
N GLN A 104 -8.48 -18.77 -16.39
CA GLN A 104 -9.62 -19.35 -15.70
C GLN A 104 -10.06 -20.58 -16.47
N GLY A 105 -10.11 -21.73 -15.79
CA GLY A 105 -10.60 -22.96 -16.40
C GLY A 105 -12.08 -22.87 -16.75
N SER A 106 -12.51 -23.60 -17.77
CA SER A 106 -13.92 -23.67 -18.23
C SER A 106 -14.88 -24.27 -17.19
N SER A 107 -14.36 -25.03 -16.24
CA SER A 107 -15.12 -25.50 -15.08
C SER A 107 -15.36 -24.41 -14.02
N GLU A 108 -14.70 -23.27 -14.17
CA GLU A 108 -14.61 -22.16 -13.21
C GLU A 108 -14.24 -22.62 -11.80
N ARG A 109 -13.61 -23.79 -11.65
CA ARG A 109 -13.11 -24.30 -10.35
C ARG A 109 -11.77 -23.73 -9.95
N ASN A 110 -11.08 -23.07 -10.88
CA ASN A 110 -9.81 -22.40 -10.64
C ASN A 110 -9.77 -21.03 -11.32
N ILE A 111 -9.15 -20.07 -10.64
CA ILE A 111 -8.75 -18.78 -11.21
C ILE A 111 -7.28 -18.61 -10.87
N SER A 112 -6.46 -18.45 -11.89
CA SER A 112 -5.02 -18.26 -11.78
C SER A 112 -4.63 -16.87 -12.21
N ALA A 113 -3.78 -16.23 -11.42
CA ALA A 113 -3.14 -14.95 -11.72
C ALA A 113 -1.63 -15.14 -11.75
N VAL A 114 -0.99 -14.56 -12.77
CA VAL A 114 0.46 -14.47 -12.86
C VAL A 114 0.89 -13.14 -12.27
N ILE A 115 1.78 -13.15 -11.28
CA ILE A 115 2.27 -11.97 -10.55
C ILE A 115 3.81 -12.00 -10.49
N LEU A 116 4.44 -10.91 -10.04
CA LEU A 116 5.87 -10.90 -9.78
C LEU A 116 6.21 -11.85 -8.61
N GLN A 117 7.33 -12.55 -8.69
CA GLN A 117 7.82 -13.46 -7.65
C GLN A 117 7.98 -12.75 -6.29
N SER A 118 8.40 -11.47 -6.31
CA SER A 118 8.56 -10.63 -5.12
C SER A 118 7.25 -10.35 -4.38
N ASP A 119 6.11 -10.49 -5.05
CA ASP A 119 4.79 -10.19 -4.48
C ASP A 119 4.08 -11.43 -3.94
N VAL A 120 4.63 -12.63 -4.12
CA VAL A 120 3.98 -13.90 -3.75
C VAL A 120 3.59 -13.95 -2.27
N ARG A 121 4.50 -13.59 -1.36
CA ARG A 121 4.22 -13.59 0.08
C ARG A 121 3.09 -12.61 0.43
N LYS A 122 3.09 -11.42 -0.19
CA LYS A 122 2.05 -10.40 0.01
C LYS A 122 0.70 -10.86 -0.52
N ALA A 123 0.69 -11.38 -1.74
CA ALA A 123 -0.49 -11.87 -2.45
C ALA A 123 -1.16 -13.03 -1.71
N LEU A 124 -0.40 -14.05 -1.32
CA LEU A 124 -0.93 -15.19 -0.57
C LEU A 124 -1.54 -14.77 0.75
N ASN A 125 -0.83 -13.95 1.54
CA ASN A 125 -1.37 -13.50 2.82
C ASN A 125 -2.63 -12.64 2.66
N ALA A 126 -2.68 -11.76 1.66
CA ALA A 126 -3.85 -10.93 1.39
C ALA A 126 -5.05 -11.76 0.91
N LEU A 127 -4.83 -12.73 0.03
CA LEU A 127 -5.88 -13.65 -0.44
C LEU A 127 -6.36 -14.57 0.69
N HIS A 128 -5.45 -15.06 1.52
CA HIS A 128 -5.82 -15.85 2.69
C HIS A 128 -6.72 -15.05 3.64
N GLU A 129 -6.40 -13.78 3.88
CA GLU A 129 -7.19 -12.89 4.75
C GLU A 129 -8.59 -12.57 4.20
N GLU A 130 -8.75 -12.50 2.88
CA GLU A 130 -10.05 -12.22 2.25
C GLU A 130 -10.94 -13.46 2.15
N PHE A 131 -10.37 -14.62 1.77
CA PHE A 131 -11.16 -15.81 1.41
C PHE A 131 -11.33 -16.81 2.54
N PHE A 132 -10.41 -16.81 3.50
CA PHE A 132 -10.47 -17.70 4.64
C PHE A 132 -10.77 -16.86 5.87
N GLU A 133 -11.55 -17.43 6.80
CA GLU A 133 -11.89 -16.77 8.06
C GLU A 133 -10.65 -16.67 8.97
N THR A 134 -9.66 -15.86 8.58
CA THR A 134 -8.78 -15.26 9.56
C THR A 134 -9.63 -14.33 10.41
N ALA A 135 -9.64 -14.57 11.72
CA ALA A 135 -10.46 -13.83 12.67
C ALA A 135 -10.19 -12.30 12.63
N TYR A 136 -9.07 -11.85 12.06
CA TYR A 136 -8.68 -10.44 12.07
C TYR A 136 -8.00 -10.02 10.75
N LYS A 137 -8.37 -8.84 10.24
CA LYS A 137 -7.59 -8.09 9.25
C LYS A 137 -6.33 -7.54 9.89
N GLN A 138 -5.18 -7.68 9.25
CA GLN A 138 -3.92 -7.18 9.79
C GLN A 138 -3.52 -5.86 9.13
N ILE A 139 -3.14 -4.86 9.92
CA ILE A 139 -2.52 -3.61 9.44
C ILE A 139 -1.10 -3.50 9.98
N ASN A 140 -0.14 -3.19 9.11
CA ASN A 140 1.27 -3.06 9.45
C ASN A 140 1.68 -1.58 9.45
N LEU A 141 1.99 -1.03 10.62
CA LEU A 141 2.35 0.37 10.81
C LEU A 141 3.87 0.56 10.75
N PHE A 142 4.29 1.56 9.99
CA PHE A 142 5.65 2.08 9.97
C PHE A 142 5.62 3.53 10.46
N LEU A 143 6.00 3.74 11.71
CA LEU A 143 5.83 4.99 12.44
C LEU A 143 7.13 5.79 12.50
N VAL A 144 7.08 7.05 12.07
CA VAL A 144 8.17 8.01 12.23
C VAL A 144 7.67 9.16 13.13
N GLY A 145 8.35 9.37 14.25
CA GLY A 145 7.99 10.35 15.25
C GLY A 145 7.42 9.71 16.52
N THR A 146 8.26 9.59 17.54
CA THR A 146 7.90 9.01 18.85
C THR A 146 7.87 10.04 19.97
N GLY A 147 7.63 11.32 19.63
CA GLY A 147 7.49 12.41 20.59
C GLY A 147 6.16 12.32 21.37
N ASN A 148 5.70 13.44 21.93
CA ASN A 148 4.48 13.47 22.75
C ASN A 148 3.27 12.80 22.08
N VAL A 149 2.98 13.15 20.82
CA VAL A 149 1.85 12.57 20.07
C VAL A 149 2.09 11.11 19.73
N GLY A 150 3.30 10.75 19.27
CA GLY A 150 3.63 9.37 18.90
C GLY A 150 3.57 8.40 20.09
N GLY A 151 4.09 8.82 21.25
CA GLY A 151 3.99 8.04 22.49
C GLY A 151 2.55 7.85 22.96
N LYS A 152 1.69 8.88 22.82
CA LYS A 152 0.27 8.76 23.13
C LYS A 152 -0.48 7.85 22.15
N LEU A 153 -0.15 7.89 20.86
CA LEU A 153 -0.70 6.96 19.88
C LEU A 153 -0.32 5.52 20.23
N LEU A 154 0.95 5.25 20.55
CA LEU A 154 1.40 3.91 20.95
C LEU A 154 0.64 3.42 22.19
N ALA A 155 0.52 4.24 23.24
CA ALA A 155 -0.27 3.90 24.42
C ALA A 155 -1.76 3.64 24.10
N GLN A 156 -2.36 4.41 23.18
CA GLN A 156 -3.73 4.15 22.73
C GLN A 156 -3.85 2.85 21.95
N LEU A 157 -2.88 2.51 21.09
CA LEU A 157 -2.88 1.25 20.35
C LEU A 157 -2.80 0.05 21.29
N GLU A 158 -1.98 0.13 22.35
CA GLU A 158 -1.92 -0.88 23.40
C GLU A 158 -3.28 -1.02 24.13
N GLN A 159 -3.83 0.10 24.60
CA GLN A 159 -5.11 0.10 25.33
C GLN A 159 -6.27 -0.43 24.47
N GLN A 160 -6.27 -0.14 23.17
CA GLN A 160 -7.36 -0.50 22.25
C GLN A 160 -7.15 -1.86 21.58
N GLN A 161 -6.03 -2.54 21.80
CA GLN A 161 -5.67 -3.75 21.06
C GLN A 161 -6.76 -4.84 21.15
N GLN A 162 -7.27 -5.09 22.36
CA GLN A 162 -8.34 -6.06 22.58
C GLN A 162 -9.65 -5.65 21.90
N PHE A 163 -10.03 -4.37 22.01
CA PHE A 163 -11.24 -3.84 21.37
C PHE A 163 -11.17 -3.97 19.85
N LEU A 164 -10.04 -3.60 19.24
CA LEU A 164 -9.84 -3.70 17.79
C LEU A 164 -9.94 -5.16 17.32
N GLN A 165 -9.36 -6.10 18.07
CA GLN A 165 -9.41 -7.52 17.71
C GLN A 165 -10.81 -8.11 17.87
N GLU A 166 -11.46 -7.94 19.03
CA GLU A 166 -12.73 -8.60 19.34
C GLU A 166 -13.95 -7.95 18.69
N ARG A 167 -13.93 -6.63 18.47
CA ARG A 167 -15.09 -5.87 17.99
C ARG A 167 -15.00 -5.44 16.54
N ILE A 168 -13.79 -5.22 16.04
CA ILE A 168 -13.55 -4.73 14.67
C ILE A 168 -12.89 -5.80 13.79
N ASN A 169 -12.48 -6.94 14.37
CA ASN A 169 -11.69 -7.96 13.68
C ASN A 169 -10.44 -7.33 13.05
N LEU A 170 -9.72 -6.50 13.81
CA LEU A 170 -8.56 -5.74 13.35
C LEU A 170 -7.37 -5.96 14.27
N GLN A 171 -6.26 -6.40 13.69
CA GLN A 171 -4.98 -6.49 14.35
C GLN A 171 -4.04 -5.43 13.80
N VAL A 172 -3.68 -4.46 14.63
CA VAL A 172 -2.69 -3.44 14.29
C VAL A 172 -1.34 -3.86 14.84
N ARG A 173 -0.32 -3.92 13.97
CA ARG A 173 1.06 -4.25 14.34
C ARG A 173 1.97 -3.08 14.04
N VAL A 174 2.77 -2.65 15.01
CA VAL A 174 3.82 -1.66 14.80
C VAL A 174 5.06 -2.40 14.31
N VAL A 175 5.33 -2.38 13.01
CA VAL A 175 6.44 -3.15 12.39
C VAL A 175 7.73 -2.36 12.36
N GLY A 176 7.64 -1.04 12.14
CA GLY A 176 8.79 -0.14 12.13
C GLY A 176 8.52 1.07 13.02
N LEU A 177 9.53 1.48 13.78
CA LEU A 177 9.45 2.65 14.63
C LEU A 177 10.74 3.47 14.50
N ALA A 178 10.60 4.79 14.35
CA ALA A 178 11.72 5.69 14.18
C ALA A 178 11.51 7.03 14.89
N ASN A 179 12.61 7.62 15.38
CA ASN A 179 12.67 9.00 15.83
C ASN A 179 13.87 9.71 15.21
N SER A 180 14.19 10.93 15.63
CA SER A 180 15.31 11.71 15.08
C SER A 180 16.69 11.05 15.21
N ARG A 181 16.86 10.05 16.08
CA ARG A 181 18.16 9.44 16.42
C ARG A 181 18.24 7.96 16.11
N LYS A 182 17.15 7.22 16.31
CA LYS A 182 17.12 5.75 16.23
C LYS A 182 15.97 5.25 15.38
N MET A 183 16.13 4.04 14.85
CA MET A 183 15.08 3.27 14.18
C MET A 183 15.17 1.78 14.52
N VAL A 184 14.03 1.09 14.53
CA VAL A 184 13.95 -0.35 14.81
C VAL A 184 12.84 -0.97 13.96
N PHE A 185 13.01 -2.26 13.63
CA PHE A 185 12.05 -3.06 12.89
C PHE A 185 11.84 -4.42 13.57
N ALA A 186 10.60 -4.89 13.61
CA ALA A 186 10.24 -6.25 14.00
C ALA A 186 9.10 -6.75 13.09
N GLU A 187 9.34 -7.78 12.27
CA GLU A 187 8.34 -8.28 11.32
C GLU A 187 7.07 -8.78 12.00
N GLU A 188 7.20 -9.40 13.17
CA GLU A 188 6.05 -9.87 13.96
C GLU A 188 5.38 -8.76 14.77
N GLY A 189 5.94 -7.54 14.75
CA GLY A 189 5.49 -6.38 15.50
C GLY A 189 6.37 -6.12 16.72
N ILE A 190 6.58 -4.84 17.00
CA ILE A 190 7.24 -4.32 18.18
C ILE A 190 6.22 -4.41 19.33
N PRO A 191 6.53 -5.13 20.43
CA PRO A 191 5.73 -5.09 21.64
C PRO A 191 5.62 -3.64 22.13
N VAL A 192 4.40 -3.12 22.14
CA VAL A 192 4.17 -1.72 22.52
C VAL A 192 4.67 -1.41 23.93
N PRO A 193 4.50 -2.24 24.97
CA PRO A 193 5.05 -1.94 26.30
C PRO A 193 6.56 -1.68 26.32
N GLU A 194 7.31 -2.28 25.39
CA GLU A 194 8.78 -2.26 25.35
C GLU A 194 9.34 -1.37 24.22
N TRP A 195 8.48 -0.60 23.54
CA TRP A 195 8.87 0.11 22.32
C TRP A 195 10.05 1.08 22.54
N GLN A 196 10.15 1.69 23.73
CA GLN A 196 11.21 2.65 24.07
C GLN A 196 12.59 1.99 24.16
N GLU A 197 12.65 0.82 24.80
CA GLU A 197 13.87 0.05 24.94
C GLU A 197 14.33 -0.48 23.58
N GLN A 198 13.41 -1.09 22.83
CA GLN A 198 13.72 -1.61 21.51
C GLN A 198 14.19 -0.52 20.54
N LEU A 199 13.58 0.66 20.59
CA LEU A 199 14.03 1.79 19.78
C LEU A 199 15.40 2.31 20.21
N THR A 200 15.69 2.35 21.51
CA THR A 200 16.99 2.80 22.02
C THR A 200 18.12 1.86 21.59
N ASN A 201 17.86 0.55 21.61
CA ASN A 201 18.76 -0.50 21.15
C ASN A 201 18.78 -0.68 19.62
N GLY A 202 17.97 0.08 18.89
CA GLY A 202 17.87 0.03 17.44
C GLY A 202 19.07 0.68 16.71
N ASP A 203 19.00 0.58 15.39
CA ASP A 203 19.94 1.20 14.47
C ASP A 203 19.86 2.73 14.54
N ASN A 204 20.90 3.42 14.09
CA ASN A 204 20.86 4.87 13.94
C ASN A 204 19.85 5.27 12.86
N MET A 205 19.09 6.33 13.11
CA MET A 205 18.06 6.78 12.18
C MET A 205 18.67 7.20 10.85
N ASN A 206 18.14 6.63 9.77
CA ASN A 206 18.33 7.09 8.41
C ASN A 206 17.01 6.89 7.67
N LEU A 207 16.43 7.97 7.15
CA LEU A 207 15.10 7.96 6.54
C LEU A 207 15.05 7.11 5.27
N ASP A 208 16.04 7.23 4.40
CA ASP A 208 16.09 6.48 3.15
C ASP A 208 16.23 4.98 3.41
N LEU A 209 17.04 4.59 4.40
CA LEU A 209 17.14 3.20 4.85
C LEU A 209 15.84 2.71 5.51
N PHE A 210 15.17 3.56 6.29
CA PHE A 210 13.91 3.21 6.93
C PHE A 210 12.82 2.92 5.88
N VAL A 211 12.65 3.84 4.92
CA VAL A 211 11.71 3.68 3.81
C VAL A 211 12.12 2.50 2.94
N GLY A 212 13.40 2.38 2.59
CA GLY A 212 13.92 1.25 1.81
C GLY A 212 13.60 -0.10 2.43
N ARG A 213 13.89 -0.28 3.72
CA ARG A 213 13.57 -1.52 4.45
C ARG A 213 12.07 -1.78 4.55
N MET A 214 11.25 -0.73 4.73
CA MET A 214 9.80 -0.86 4.70
C MET A 214 9.31 -1.39 3.34
N LEU A 215 9.81 -0.83 2.25
CA LEU A 215 9.44 -1.22 0.89
C LEU A 215 9.91 -2.63 0.55
N GLU A 216 11.15 -3.00 0.95
CA GLU A 216 11.71 -4.33 0.77
C GLU A 216 10.87 -5.41 1.46
N LYS A 217 10.36 -5.13 2.66
CA LYS A 217 9.48 -6.06 3.39
C LYS A 217 8.17 -6.37 2.65
N ASN A 218 7.69 -5.43 1.81
CA ASN A 218 6.51 -5.59 0.96
C ASN A 218 5.29 -6.21 1.69
N LEU A 219 5.02 -5.76 2.92
CA LEU A 219 3.93 -6.30 3.73
C LEU A 219 2.56 -5.83 3.19
N ARG A 220 1.55 -6.71 3.29
CA ARG A 220 0.15 -6.37 2.97
C ARG A 220 -0.39 -5.31 3.94
N ASN A 221 -1.40 -4.55 3.51
CA ASN A 221 -2.10 -3.57 4.35
C ASN A 221 -1.14 -2.66 5.14
N SER A 222 -0.07 -2.18 4.48
CA SER A 222 0.94 -1.33 5.12
C SER A 222 0.48 0.13 5.17
N VAL A 223 0.80 0.79 6.29
CA VAL A 223 0.52 2.21 6.50
C VAL A 223 1.77 2.89 7.05
N PHE A 224 2.19 3.95 6.38
CA PHE A 224 3.22 4.85 6.87
C PHE A 224 2.58 5.95 7.73
N VAL A 225 3.10 6.15 8.94
CA VAL A 225 2.55 7.12 9.89
C VAL A 225 3.60 8.18 10.21
N ASP A 226 3.35 9.42 9.81
CA ASP A 226 4.24 10.55 10.05
C ASP A 226 3.71 11.44 11.17
N ILE A 227 4.36 11.36 12.33
CA ILE A 227 4.06 12.13 13.53
C ILE A 227 5.22 13.10 13.81
N THR A 228 5.86 13.59 12.75
CA THR A 228 6.95 14.56 12.83
C THR A 228 6.50 15.95 12.41
N ALA A 229 7.39 16.93 12.62
CA ALA A 229 7.33 18.23 11.98
C ALA A 229 8.54 18.41 11.04
N ASN A 230 8.90 17.35 10.30
CA ASN A 230 10.12 17.31 9.48
C ASN A 230 9.76 17.28 7.99
N GLU A 231 10.33 18.21 7.21
CA GLU A 231 10.06 18.32 5.78
C GLU A 231 10.61 17.11 4.99
N ASN A 232 11.77 16.56 5.37
CA ASN A 232 12.37 15.43 4.68
C ASN A 232 11.47 14.19 4.76
N VAL A 233 10.77 13.99 5.88
CA VAL A 233 9.79 12.90 6.04
C VAL A 233 8.58 13.12 5.12
N ALA A 234 8.13 14.36 4.94
CA ALA A 234 7.06 14.70 4.00
C ALA A 234 7.48 14.60 2.52
N GLN A 235 8.78 14.59 2.20
CA GLN A 235 9.29 14.46 0.83
C GLN A 235 9.22 13.03 0.31
N VAL A 236 9.28 12.02 1.19
CA VAL A 236 9.26 10.61 0.75
C VAL A 236 7.85 10.08 0.43
N TYR A 237 6.78 10.85 0.70
CA TYR A 237 5.39 10.38 0.53
C TYR A 237 5.07 9.91 -0.89
N GLU A 238 5.63 10.55 -1.92
CA GLU A 238 5.41 10.16 -3.32
C GLU A 238 5.85 8.70 -3.56
N SER A 239 7.09 8.37 -3.17
CA SER A 239 7.65 7.01 -3.29
C SER A 239 6.88 5.96 -2.48
N ILE A 240 6.21 6.39 -1.40
CA ILE A 240 5.40 5.52 -0.54
C ILE A 240 4.07 5.19 -1.24
N PHE A 241 3.40 6.20 -1.81
CA PHE A 241 2.16 5.99 -2.56
C PHE A 241 2.37 5.13 -3.81
N GLU A 242 3.47 5.33 -4.54
CA GLU A 242 3.84 4.52 -5.71
C GLU A 242 4.02 3.03 -5.40
N LYS A 243 4.14 2.66 -4.11
CA LYS A 243 4.23 1.28 -3.63
C LYS A 243 2.93 0.78 -2.98
N SER A 244 1.82 1.48 -3.24
CA SER A 244 0.50 1.20 -2.68
C SER A 244 0.50 1.12 -1.15
N ILE A 245 1.24 2.02 -0.49
CA ILE A 245 1.24 2.18 0.97
C ILE A 245 0.48 3.46 1.32
N SER A 246 -0.48 3.36 2.24
CA SER A 246 -1.25 4.53 2.70
C SER A 246 -0.44 5.39 3.68
N VAL A 247 -0.72 6.69 3.72
CA VAL A 247 -0.04 7.64 4.60
C VAL A 247 -1.05 8.27 5.56
N VAL A 248 -0.74 8.23 6.85
CA VAL A 248 -1.45 8.97 7.90
C VAL A 248 -0.47 9.96 8.52
N ALA A 249 -0.77 11.26 8.46
CA ALA A 249 0.18 12.30 8.86
C ALA A 249 -0.42 13.31 9.84
N CYS A 250 0.26 13.52 10.96
CA CYS A 250 0.13 14.71 11.80
C CYS A 250 1.08 15.83 11.33
N ASN A 251 1.95 15.52 10.36
CA ASN A 251 2.84 16.48 9.74
C ASN A 251 2.08 17.40 8.78
N LYS A 252 2.07 18.69 9.09
CA LYS A 252 1.33 19.70 8.31
C LYS A 252 2.00 20.03 6.98
N ILE A 253 3.31 19.83 6.87
CA ILE A 253 4.14 20.33 5.76
C ILE A 253 3.63 19.83 4.41
N ALA A 254 3.29 18.55 4.28
CA ALA A 254 2.76 18.00 3.04
C ALA A 254 1.37 18.59 2.69
N ALA A 255 0.46 18.64 3.67
CA ALA A 255 -0.92 19.09 3.48
C ALA A 255 -1.04 20.61 3.28
N SER A 256 -0.10 21.40 3.81
CA SER A 256 -0.02 22.86 3.65
C SER A 256 1.01 23.30 2.62
N SER A 257 1.55 22.38 1.82
CA SER A 257 2.49 22.68 0.75
C SER A 257 1.80 23.43 -0.41
N PRO A 258 2.56 24.00 -1.37
CA PRO A 258 1.96 24.59 -2.57
C PRO A 258 0.94 23.65 -3.20
N TYR A 259 -0.20 24.18 -3.64
CA TYR A 259 -1.34 23.38 -4.08
C TYR A 259 -0.98 22.32 -5.13
N VAL A 260 -0.03 22.61 -6.02
CA VAL A 260 0.49 21.65 -7.02
C VAL A 260 1.05 20.39 -6.36
N ARG A 261 1.86 20.52 -5.30
CA ARG A 261 2.43 19.38 -4.56
C ARG A 261 1.35 18.63 -3.79
N TYR A 262 0.48 19.34 -3.09
CA TYR A 262 -0.65 18.73 -2.40
C TYR A 262 -1.54 17.92 -3.35
N LYS A 263 -1.92 18.52 -4.49
CA LYS A 263 -2.73 17.87 -5.52
C LYS A 263 -2.03 16.63 -6.05
N LYS A 264 -0.73 16.71 -6.35
CA LYS A 264 0.07 15.56 -6.80
C LYS A 264 0.01 14.40 -5.79
N LEU A 265 0.17 14.67 -4.49
CA LEU A 265 0.07 13.64 -3.46
C LEU A 265 -1.32 13.02 -3.39
N LYS A 266 -2.38 13.82 -3.55
CA LYS A 266 -3.77 13.32 -3.62
C LYS A 266 -3.98 12.46 -4.86
N ASP A 267 -3.55 12.93 -6.03
CA ASP A 267 -3.66 12.21 -7.30
C ASP A 267 -2.92 10.86 -7.22
N LEU A 268 -1.67 10.84 -6.72
CA LEU A 268 -0.92 9.60 -6.48
C LEU A 268 -1.64 8.66 -5.53
N SER A 269 -2.22 9.18 -4.44
CA SER A 269 -2.96 8.33 -3.51
C SER A 269 -4.14 7.64 -4.20
N HIS A 270 -4.85 8.35 -5.08
CA HIS A 270 -5.96 7.80 -5.86
C HIS A 270 -5.49 6.82 -6.94
N GLU A 271 -4.42 7.16 -7.67
CA GLU A 271 -3.85 6.33 -8.74
C GLU A 271 -3.40 4.96 -8.22
N PHE A 272 -2.74 4.93 -7.07
CA PHE A 272 -2.21 3.70 -6.46
C PHE A 272 -3.15 3.05 -5.43
N ASN A 273 -4.42 3.49 -5.39
CA ASN A 273 -5.48 2.94 -4.53
C ASN A 273 -5.12 2.93 -3.03
N THR A 274 -4.55 4.05 -2.57
CA THR A 274 -4.16 4.28 -1.18
C THR A 274 -4.90 5.47 -0.59
N THR A 275 -4.72 5.69 0.71
CA THR A 275 -5.34 6.83 1.40
C THR A 275 -4.27 7.76 1.93
N PHE A 276 -4.47 9.07 1.74
CA PHE A 276 -3.74 10.13 2.44
C PHE A 276 -4.65 10.78 3.49
N LEU A 277 -4.42 10.47 4.76
CA LEU A 277 -5.19 11.00 5.90
C LEU A 277 -4.34 11.95 6.73
N PHE A 278 -4.94 13.06 7.15
CA PHE A 278 -4.25 14.10 7.91
C PHE A 278 -5.21 14.88 8.82
N GLU A 279 -6.18 14.18 9.41
CA GLU A 279 -7.24 14.73 10.25
C GLU A 279 -6.70 15.69 11.33
N THR A 280 -5.60 15.28 11.97
CA THR A 280 -5.01 16.00 13.10
C THR A 280 -4.34 17.32 12.74
N ASN A 281 -4.19 17.62 11.44
CA ASN A 281 -3.60 18.88 11.00
C ASN A 281 -4.51 20.09 11.29
N VAL A 282 -5.83 19.89 11.39
CA VAL A 282 -6.82 20.95 11.58
C VAL A 282 -7.73 20.58 12.75
N GLY A 283 -7.77 21.40 13.81
CA GLY A 283 -8.62 21.14 14.98
C GLY A 283 -8.13 20.02 15.91
N ALA A 284 -6.87 19.58 15.78
CA ALA A 284 -6.25 18.55 16.60
C ALA A 284 -7.04 17.24 16.60
N SER A 285 -7.83 16.93 17.64
CA SER A 285 -8.63 15.70 17.71
C SER A 285 -10.08 15.88 17.24
N LEU A 286 -10.48 17.09 16.84
CA LEU A 286 -11.81 17.33 16.30
C LEU A 286 -11.91 16.75 14.89
N PRO A 287 -12.99 16.02 14.55
CA PRO A 287 -13.16 15.38 13.24
C PRO A 287 -13.61 16.40 12.18
N ILE A 288 -12.77 17.40 11.88
CA ILE A 288 -13.13 18.50 10.96
C ILE A 288 -13.03 18.05 9.50
N ILE A 289 -11.89 17.48 9.11
CA ILE A 289 -11.60 17.14 7.72
C ILE A 289 -12.47 15.97 7.27
N GLY A 290 -12.59 14.93 8.09
CA GLY A 290 -13.44 13.77 7.83
C GLY A 290 -14.89 14.17 7.63
N THR A 291 -15.47 14.94 8.56
CA THR A 291 -16.85 15.40 8.46
C THR A 291 -17.08 16.27 7.22
N LEU A 292 -16.17 17.18 6.89
CA LEU A 292 -16.29 17.98 5.66
C LEU A 292 -16.23 17.11 4.39
N ASN A 293 -15.35 16.12 4.36
CA ASN A 293 -15.27 15.19 3.23
C ASN A 293 -16.56 14.39 3.05
N ASP A 294 -17.17 13.95 4.15
CA ASP A 294 -18.44 13.21 4.10
C ASP A 294 -19.58 14.07 3.56
N LEU A 295 -19.70 15.33 4.02
CA LEU A 295 -20.69 16.29 3.52
C LEU A 295 -20.53 16.56 2.01
N VAL A 296 -19.30 16.79 1.56
CA VAL A 296 -19.01 17.01 0.13
C VAL A 296 -19.33 15.76 -0.69
N ARG A 297 -19.04 14.56 -0.17
CA ARG A 297 -19.38 13.30 -0.84
C ARG A 297 -20.88 13.05 -0.91
N SER A 298 -21.66 13.55 0.06
CA SER A 298 -23.12 13.52 0.00
C SER A 298 -23.74 14.56 -0.94
N GLY A 299 -22.94 15.43 -1.55
CA GLY A 299 -23.37 16.40 -2.55
C GLY A 299 -23.40 17.85 -2.07
N ASP A 300 -22.96 18.13 -0.84
CA ASP A 300 -22.90 19.50 -0.33
C ASP A 300 -21.76 20.29 -0.99
N SER A 301 -21.99 21.60 -1.16
CA SER A 301 -20.97 22.54 -1.64
C SER A 301 -20.54 23.47 -0.53
N ILE A 302 -19.23 23.50 -0.26
CA ILE A 302 -18.67 24.39 0.77
C ILE A 302 -18.70 25.83 0.25
N GLN A 303 -19.52 26.68 0.88
CA GLN A 303 -19.59 28.11 0.56
C GLN A 303 -18.56 28.94 1.32
N LYS A 304 -18.32 28.61 2.59
CA LYS A 304 -17.44 29.35 3.50
C LYS A 304 -16.98 28.45 4.64
N ILE A 305 -15.71 28.61 5.04
CA ILE A 305 -15.17 28.01 6.26
C ILE A 305 -14.63 29.15 7.14
N GLU A 306 -15.14 29.26 8.37
CA GLU A 306 -14.65 30.19 9.38
C GLU A 306 -14.22 29.40 10.61
N ALA A 307 -12.98 29.59 11.06
CA ALA A 307 -12.46 28.82 12.17
C ALA A 307 -11.36 29.58 12.93
N VAL A 308 -11.30 29.35 14.24
CA VAL A 308 -10.21 29.78 15.11
C VAL A 308 -9.40 28.54 15.47
N LEU A 309 -8.29 28.33 14.78
CA LEU A 309 -7.55 27.05 14.79
C LEU A 309 -6.19 27.11 15.51
N SER A 310 -5.78 28.28 16.01
CA SER A 310 -4.54 28.43 16.76
C SER A 310 -4.82 28.51 18.25
N GLY A 311 -4.51 27.43 18.98
CA GLY A 311 -4.67 27.35 20.44
C GLY A 311 -3.87 28.43 21.15
N THR A 312 -2.58 28.58 20.81
CA THR A 312 -1.69 29.58 21.43
C THR A 312 -2.15 31.00 21.18
N LEU A 313 -2.55 31.36 19.95
CA LEU A 313 -3.04 32.72 19.69
C LEU A 313 -4.37 32.99 20.40
N ASN A 314 -5.29 32.02 20.39
CA ASN A 314 -6.56 32.15 21.09
C ASN A 314 -6.33 32.31 22.60
N TYR A 315 -5.44 31.51 23.19
CA TYR A 315 -5.05 31.66 24.59
C TYR A 315 -4.47 33.04 24.88
N VAL A 316 -3.47 33.47 24.11
CA VAL A 316 -2.78 34.75 24.32
C VAL A 316 -3.76 35.92 24.22
N PHE A 317 -4.61 35.95 23.21
CA PHE A 317 -5.58 37.04 23.03
C PHE A 317 -6.75 36.99 24.00
N ASN A 318 -7.13 35.83 24.53
CA ASN A 318 -8.14 35.75 25.59
C ASN A 318 -7.60 36.18 26.96
N HIS A 319 -6.31 35.99 27.22
CA HIS A 319 -5.69 36.30 28.52
C HIS A 319 -5.00 37.67 28.54
N TYR A 320 -4.77 38.31 27.40
CA TYR A 320 -4.20 39.65 27.34
C TYR A 320 -5.24 40.73 27.66
N ASP A 321 -5.20 41.22 28.90
CA ASP A 321 -6.04 42.31 29.39
C ASP A 321 -5.33 43.68 29.43
N GLY A 322 -4.12 43.75 28.86
CA GLY A 322 -3.30 44.97 28.83
C GLY A 322 -2.59 45.32 30.14
N LYS A 323 -2.83 44.60 31.24
CA LYS A 323 -2.20 44.91 32.55
C LYS A 323 -0.81 44.32 32.71
N LYS A 324 -0.51 43.22 32.02
CA LYS A 324 0.80 42.58 31.98
C LYS A 324 1.47 42.78 30.63
N PRO A 325 2.81 42.84 30.56
CA PRO A 325 3.51 42.84 29.29
C PRO A 325 3.10 41.62 28.44
N PHE A 326 2.85 41.84 27.15
CA PHE A 326 2.46 40.76 26.22
C PHE A 326 3.46 39.60 26.23
N SER A 327 4.75 39.90 26.40
CA SER A 327 5.83 38.91 26.49
C SER A 327 5.70 37.94 27.68
N GLU A 328 5.06 38.35 28.77
CA GLU A 328 4.81 37.49 29.94
C GLU A 328 3.75 36.43 29.62
N ILE A 329 2.66 36.84 28.97
CA ILE A 329 1.56 35.94 28.57
C ILE A 329 2.02 34.93 27.51
N VAL A 330 2.84 35.37 26.56
CA VAL A 330 3.44 34.47 25.56
C VAL A 330 4.33 33.41 26.23
N ARG A 331 5.14 33.79 27.24
CA ARG A 331 5.95 32.83 28.00
C ARG A 331 5.08 31.86 28.80
N GLN A 332 3.97 32.33 29.36
CA GLN A 332 3.03 31.48 30.07
C GLN A 332 2.39 30.44 29.13
N ALA A 333 1.93 30.88 27.95
CA ALA A 333 1.40 29.98 26.92
C ALA A 333 2.45 28.94 26.48
N GLN A 334 3.73 29.35 26.35
CA GLN A 334 4.83 28.42 26.03
C GLN A 334 5.08 27.38 27.12
N ALA A 335 4.86 27.72 28.39
CA ALA A 335 5.04 26.79 29.51
C ALA A 335 3.87 25.79 29.63
N GLU A 336 2.66 26.19 29.25
CA GLU A 336 1.45 25.35 29.29
C GLU A 336 1.35 24.39 28.09
N GLY A 337 2.10 24.63 27.00
CA GLY A 337 2.25 23.72 25.86
C GLY A 337 1.44 24.12 24.64
#